data_AF-A0A965NEU8-F1
#
_entry.id   AF-A0A965NEU8-F1
#
_cell.length_a   1.000
_cell.length_b   1.000
_cell.length_c   1.000
_cell.angle_alpha   90.00
_cell.angle_beta   90.00
_cell.angle_gamma   90.00
#
_symmetry.space_group_name_H-M   'P 1'
#
loop_
_entity.id
_entity.type
_entity.pdbx_description
1 polymer ?
#
loop_
_entity_poly.entity_id
_entity_poly.type
_entity_poly.pdbx_seq_one_letter_code
_entity_poly.pdbx_strand_id
1 'polypeptide(L)'
;MKAQIISGNDLTITANTGDIKNIGANIGSIGTLNLTSLEGNILNTALIQTNDASLLNSLFGGLGGGDSYQLSPNSVATGPKGNISSTLLQNASFKGGEINITAANDFNNLAASITTSKNTLTDSSTSSGDLNILAGNDVNLQTLQLHDHSEAHWGSKKSGGDIVSDTVMLPNFQYKS
;
A
#
# COMPACT_ATOMS: atom_id res chain seq x y z
N MET A 1 15.74 -9.88 -2.75
CA MET A 1 15.73 -8.80 -3.78
C MET A 1 14.28 -8.39 -3.99
N LYS A 2 13.98 -7.09 -4.04
CA LYS A 2 12.62 -6.60 -4.34
C LYS A 2 12.38 -6.69 -5.85
N ALA A 3 11.17 -7.06 -6.27
CA ALA A 3 10.81 -7.04 -7.68
C ALA A 3 10.79 -5.58 -8.19
N GLN A 4 11.25 -5.37 -9.42
CA GLN A 4 11.30 -4.03 -10.00
C GLN A 4 11.14 -4.02 -11.53
N ILE A 5 10.51 -2.97 -12.03
CA ILE A 5 10.45 -2.58 -13.44
C ILE A 5 10.96 -1.15 -13.51
N ILE A 6 12.13 -0.93 -14.12
CA ILE A 6 12.79 0.39 -14.16
C ILE A 6 13.20 0.73 -15.58
N SER A 7 12.87 1.93 -16.05
CA SER A 7 13.31 2.49 -17.34
C SER A 7 14.29 3.66 -17.14
N GLY A 8 15.31 3.75 -17.99
CA GLY A 8 16.21 4.91 -18.05
C GLY A 8 15.63 6.12 -18.77
N ASN A 9 14.51 5.94 -19.49
CA ASN A 9 13.73 6.99 -20.16
C ASN A 9 12.30 6.89 -19.64
N ASP A 10 11.30 7.15 -20.48
CA ASP A 10 9.89 6.94 -20.15
C ASP A 10 9.57 5.45 -19.96
N LEU A 11 8.56 5.18 -19.16
CA LEU A 11 7.95 3.86 -18.99
C LEU A 11 6.44 4.01 -19.12
N THR A 12 5.84 3.26 -20.04
CA THR A 12 4.38 3.20 -20.20
C THR A 12 3.88 1.79 -19.93
N ILE A 13 2.93 1.66 -19.02
CA ILE A 13 2.23 0.40 -18.73
C ILE A 13 0.75 0.64 -18.98
N THR A 14 0.19 -0.14 -19.89
CA THR A 14 -1.24 -0.10 -20.23
C THR A 14 -1.88 -1.45 -19.97
N ALA A 15 -2.90 -1.46 -19.12
CA ALA A 15 -3.84 -2.57 -19.00
C ALA A 15 -5.06 -2.28 -19.87
N ASN A 16 -5.18 -3.00 -20.99
CA ASN A 16 -6.34 -2.89 -21.87
C ASN A 16 -7.60 -3.47 -21.23
N THR A 17 -7.43 -4.41 -20.30
CA THR A 17 -8.49 -5.04 -19.51
C THR A 17 -7.98 -5.22 -18.09
N GLY A 18 -8.83 -4.98 -17.09
CA GLY A 18 -8.51 -5.22 -15.67
C GLY A 18 -7.51 -4.25 -15.05
N ASP A 19 -7.00 -4.60 -13.88
CA ASP A 19 -6.22 -3.70 -13.01
C ASP A 19 -4.71 -3.70 -13.32
N ILE A 20 -4.04 -2.58 -13.00
CA ILE A 20 -2.58 -2.56 -12.78
C ILE A 20 -2.33 -2.71 -11.28
N LYS A 21 -1.66 -3.78 -10.85
CA LYS A 21 -1.39 -4.04 -9.43
C LYS A 21 0.11 -4.07 -9.15
N ASN A 22 0.60 -3.06 -8.44
CA ASN A 22 1.96 -3.04 -7.92
C ASN A 22 1.96 -3.39 -6.43
N ILE A 23 2.35 -4.63 -6.11
CA ILE A 23 2.30 -5.18 -4.75
C ILE A 23 3.73 -5.45 -4.28
N GLY A 24 4.19 -4.69 -3.28
CA GLY A 24 5.53 -4.82 -2.68
C GLY A 24 6.71 -4.61 -3.65
N ALA A 25 6.47 -4.04 -4.84
CA ALA A 25 7.46 -3.89 -5.90
C ALA A 25 7.70 -2.42 -6.28
N ASN A 26 8.80 -2.17 -7.01
CA ASN A 26 9.17 -0.84 -7.48
C ASN A 26 8.93 -0.73 -8.98
N ILE A 27 8.04 0.17 -9.39
CA ILE A 27 7.88 0.54 -10.80
C ILE A 27 8.37 1.96 -10.98
N GLY A 28 9.22 2.20 -11.97
CA GLY A 28 9.62 3.56 -12.25
C GLY A 28 10.40 3.84 -13.51
N SER A 29 10.63 5.12 -13.71
CA SER A 29 11.34 5.69 -14.85
C SER A 29 12.19 6.89 -14.40
N ILE A 30 13.26 7.18 -15.15
CA ILE A 30 13.95 8.47 -15.03
C ILE A 30 13.14 9.56 -15.75
N GLY A 31 12.53 9.22 -16.89
CA GLY A 31 11.58 10.06 -17.62
C GLY A 31 10.18 9.99 -17.04
N THR A 32 9.16 10.02 -17.88
CA THR A 32 7.76 9.95 -17.45
C THR A 32 7.33 8.50 -17.18
N LEU A 33 6.65 8.26 -16.06
CA LEU A 33 5.96 7.01 -15.78
C LEU A 33 4.49 7.19 -16.11
N ASN A 34 4.00 6.48 -17.14
CA ASN A 34 2.60 6.48 -17.52
C ASN A 34 1.96 5.14 -17.15
N LEU A 35 0.94 5.17 -16.30
CA LEU A 35 0.14 4.01 -15.92
C LEU A 35 -1.29 4.23 -16.36
N THR A 36 -1.80 3.36 -17.23
CA THR A 36 -3.17 3.48 -17.74
C THR A 36 -3.90 2.14 -17.60
N SER A 37 -5.00 2.12 -16.85
CA SER A 37 -5.96 1.02 -16.88
C SER A 37 -7.26 1.51 -17.54
N LEU A 38 -7.64 0.88 -18.65
CA LEU A 38 -8.79 1.31 -19.45
C LEU A 38 -10.14 0.84 -18.91
N GLU A 39 -10.16 -0.20 -18.07
CA GLU A 39 -11.39 -0.81 -17.54
C GLU A 39 -11.33 -1.10 -16.04
N GLY A 40 -10.18 -0.90 -15.41
CA GLY A 40 -9.92 -1.32 -14.04
C GLY A 40 -9.30 -0.22 -13.19
N ASN A 41 -8.76 -0.69 -12.08
CA ASN A 41 -8.14 0.12 -11.05
C ASN A 41 -6.63 0.15 -11.22
N ILE A 42 -5.99 1.10 -10.56
CA ILE A 42 -4.54 1.10 -10.40
C ILE A 42 -4.21 1.02 -8.91
N LEU A 43 -3.52 -0.05 -8.51
CA LEU A 43 -3.06 -0.30 -7.15
C LEU A 43 -1.56 -0.10 -7.02
N ASN A 44 -1.19 0.65 -6.00
CA ASN A 44 0.15 0.67 -5.44
C ASN A 44 0.06 0.33 -3.96
N THR A 45 0.50 -0.86 -3.58
CA THR A 45 0.32 -1.34 -2.22
C THR A 45 1.55 -2.04 -1.69
N ALA A 46 1.89 -1.75 -0.45
CA ALA A 46 2.89 -2.51 0.25
C ALA A 46 2.46 -3.97 0.45
N LEU A 47 3.44 -4.86 0.60
CA LEU A 47 3.20 -6.19 1.11
C LEU A 47 3.26 -6.16 2.63
N ILE A 48 2.15 -6.52 3.28
CA ILE A 48 2.00 -6.47 4.73
C ILE A 48 1.73 -7.88 5.24
N GLN A 49 2.53 -8.33 6.20
CA GLN A 49 2.24 -9.54 6.95
C GLN A 49 1.29 -9.19 8.09
N THR A 50 0.24 -9.97 8.29
CA THR A 50 -0.64 -9.83 9.44
C THR A 50 -1.03 -11.20 10.00
N ASN A 51 -1.39 -11.24 11.27
CA ASN A 51 -2.07 -12.39 11.86
C ASN A 51 -3.59 -12.23 11.94
N ASP A 52 -4.15 -11.08 11.57
CA ASP A 52 -5.58 -10.86 11.54
C ASP A 52 -6.18 -11.28 10.18
N ALA A 53 -7.01 -12.33 10.21
CA ALA A 53 -7.71 -12.82 9.03
C ALA A 53 -8.79 -11.84 8.52
N SER A 54 -9.25 -10.91 9.36
CA SER A 54 -10.23 -9.89 8.95
C SER A 54 -9.63 -8.89 7.96
N LEU A 55 -8.33 -8.56 8.10
CA LEU A 55 -7.61 -7.64 7.22
C LEU A 55 -7.41 -8.21 5.81
N LEU A 56 -7.30 -9.54 5.65
CA LEU A 56 -7.26 -10.20 4.33
C LEU A 56 -8.54 -9.96 3.52
N ASN A 57 -9.67 -9.81 4.22
CA ASN A 57 -10.98 -9.61 3.62
C ASN A 57 -11.39 -8.13 3.65
N SER A 58 -10.61 -7.25 4.28
CA SER A 58 -10.88 -5.82 4.31
C SER A 58 -10.78 -5.26 2.89
N LEU A 59 -11.82 -4.58 2.44
CA LEU A 59 -11.87 -3.98 1.10
C LEU A 59 -11.14 -2.64 1.14
N PHE A 60 -10.03 -2.51 0.42
CA PHE A 60 -9.42 -1.21 0.16
C PHE A 60 -9.94 -0.68 -1.18
N GLY A 61 -10.74 0.40 -1.15
CA GLY A 61 -11.30 1.01 -2.36
C GLY A 61 -12.08 0.02 -3.24
N GLY A 62 -12.94 -0.81 -2.63
CA GLY A 62 -13.74 -1.82 -3.35
C GLY A 62 -12.98 -3.05 -3.84
N LEU A 63 -11.68 -3.14 -3.58
CA LEU A 63 -10.83 -4.27 -3.99
C LEU A 63 -10.48 -5.14 -2.80
N GLY A 64 -10.61 -6.46 -2.98
CA GLY A 64 -10.36 -7.44 -1.93
C GLY A 64 -8.96 -7.25 -1.31
N GLY A 65 -8.88 -7.13 0.01
CA GLY A 65 -7.64 -6.98 0.77
C GLY A 65 -6.61 -8.10 0.57
N GLY A 66 -6.99 -9.17 -0.13
CA GLY A 66 -6.14 -10.33 -0.42
C GLY A 66 -4.87 -10.02 -1.24
N ASP A 67 -4.80 -8.88 -1.92
CA ASP A 67 -3.61 -8.51 -2.70
C ASP A 67 -2.50 -7.88 -1.87
N SER A 68 -2.83 -7.17 -0.77
CA SER A 68 -1.85 -6.42 0.04
C SER A 68 -1.39 -7.17 1.29
N TYR A 69 -2.27 -7.99 1.84
CA TYR A 69 -2.05 -8.68 3.11
C TYR A 69 -1.70 -10.15 2.91
N GLN A 70 -0.70 -10.62 3.63
CA GLN A 70 -0.33 -12.03 3.73
C GLN A 70 -0.46 -12.50 5.18
N LEU A 71 -1.06 -13.67 5.37
CA LEU A 71 -1.09 -14.30 6.69
C LEU A 71 0.31 -14.72 7.13
N SER A 72 0.63 -14.45 8.39
CA SER A 72 1.81 -15.02 9.04
C SER A 72 1.70 -16.56 9.08
N PRO A 73 2.69 -17.31 8.58
CA PRO A 73 2.69 -18.76 8.67
C PRO A 73 2.66 -19.16 10.16
N ASN A 74 1.64 -19.94 10.54
CA ASN A 74 1.43 -20.53 11.88
C ASN A 74 0.93 -19.59 12.98
N SER A 75 0.44 -18.38 12.68
CA SER A 75 0.05 -17.43 13.73
C SER A 75 -1.26 -16.70 13.47
N VAL A 76 -2.27 -17.28 12.81
CA VAL A 76 -3.58 -16.60 12.72
C VAL A 76 -4.07 -16.34 14.15
N ALA A 77 -4.36 -15.08 14.49
CA ALA A 77 -4.95 -14.74 15.77
C ALA A 77 -6.34 -15.39 15.81
N THR A 78 -6.46 -16.54 16.47
CA THR A 78 -7.73 -17.26 16.58
C THR A 78 -8.57 -16.60 17.66
N GLY A 79 -9.35 -15.59 17.27
CA GLY A 79 -10.37 -14.95 18.09
C GLY A 79 -9.98 -13.57 18.62
N PRO A 80 -10.91 -12.87 19.29
CA PRO A 80 -10.73 -11.50 19.83
C PRO A 80 -9.72 -11.41 21.00
N LYS A 81 -8.92 -12.46 21.21
CA LYS A 81 -7.97 -12.64 22.32
C LYS A 81 -6.51 -12.89 21.88
N GLY A 82 -6.24 -12.83 20.58
CA GLY A 82 -4.88 -12.96 20.06
C GLY A 82 -4.32 -11.58 19.78
N ASN A 83 -3.08 -11.29 20.22
CA ASN A 83 -2.40 -10.03 19.89
C ASN A 83 -2.39 -9.84 18.37
N ILE A 84 -3.24 -8.95 17.83
CA ILE A 84 -3.21 -8.60 16.42
C ILE A 84 -1.92 -7.84 16.15
N SER A 85 -1.22 -8.21 15.09
CA SER A 85 0.02 -7.58 14.68
C SER A 85 0.07 -7.55 13.16
N SER A 86 0.57 -6.42 12.65
CA SER A 86 0.84 -6.23 11.24
C SER A 86 2.28 -5.72 11.09
N THR A 87 3.00 -6.26 10.13
CA THR A 87 4.39 -5.89 9.84
C THR A 87 4.53 -5.63 8.35
N LEU A 88 5.12 -4.49 8.01
CA LEU A 88 5.49 -4.17 6.64
C LEU A 88 6.59 -5.14 6.17
N LEU A 89 6.28 -6.02 5.22
CA LEU A 89 7.28 -6.90 4.60
C LEU A 89 8.05 -6.16 3.51
N GLN A 90 7.32 -5.50 2.60
CA GLN A 90 7.93 -4.79 1.48
C GLN A 90 7.13 -3.54 1.14
N ASN A 91 7.82 -2.39 1.10
CA ASN A 91 7.27 -1.17 0.51
C ASN A 91 7.14 -1.33 -1.01
N ALA A 92 6.01 -0.90 -1.56
CA ALA A 92 5.86 -0.68 -3.00
C ALA A 92 6.13 0.78 -3.35
N SER A 93 6.56 1.04 -4.59
CA SER A 93 6.70 2.42 -5.05
C SER A 93 6.45 2.63 -6.53
N PHE A 94 5.86 3.79 -6.83
CA PHE A 94 5.92 4.44 -8.13
C PHE A 94 6.94 5.56 -8.11
N LYS A 95 7.85 5.57 -9.09
CA LYS A 95 8.91 6.58 -9.20
C LYS A 95 9.01 7.09 -10.64
N GLY A 96 9.09 8.39 -10.82
CA GLY A 96 9.17 8.98 -12.15
C GLY A 96 9.84 10.33 -12.15
N GLY A 97 10.41 10.69 -13.29
CA GLY A 97 10.68 12.08 -13.65
C GLY A 97 9.40 12.93 -13.61
N GLU A 98 8.32 12.33 -14.07
CA GLU A 98 6.92 12.76 -14.02
C GLU A 98 6.11 11.47 -13.85
N ILE A 99 4.97 11.51 -13.18
CA ILE A 99 4.09 10.34 -13.05
C ILE A 99 2.68 10.73 -13.49
N ASN A 100 2.16 10.01 -14.48
CA ASN A 100 0.79 10.14 -14.96
C ASN A 100 0.05 8.82 -14.72
N ILE A 101 -1.04 8.88 -13.97
CA ILE A 101 -1.87 7.74 -13.61
C ILE A 101 -3.28 7.99 -14.12
N THR A 102 -3.78 7.08 -14.94
CA THR A 102 -5.16 7.10 -15.48
C THR A 102 -5.82 5.77 -15.17
N ALA A 103 -6.69 5.75 -14.16
CA ALA A 103 -7.51 4.60 -13.80
C ALA A 103 -8.95 4.82 -14.27
N ALA A 104 -9.52 3.84 -14.97
CA ALA A 104 -10.93 3.90 -15.36
C ALA A 104 -11.88 3.87 -14.15
N ASN A 105 -11.50 3.15 -13.10
CA ASN A 105 -12.21 3.09 -11.83
C ASN A 105 -11.41 3.86 -10.76
N ASP A 106 -10.87 3.18 -9.75
CA ASP A 106 -10.19 3.78 -8.61
C ASP A 106 -8.67 3.80 -8.76
N PHE A 107 -8.04 4.83 -8.19
CA PHE A 107 -6.63 4.79 -7.83
C PHE A 107 -6.47 4.54 -6.33
N ASN A 108 -5.64 3.57 -5.98
CA ASN A 108 -5.53 3.04 -4.63
C ASN A 108 -4.04 2.95 -4.24
N ASN A 109 -3.60 3.80 -3.31
CA ASN A 109 -2.25 3.77 -2.74
C ASN A 109 -2.30 3.44 -1.25
N LEU A 110 -1.93 2.20 -0.89
CA LEU A 110 -1.93 1.71 0.50
C LEU A 110 -0.52 1.46 0.99
N ALA A 111 -0.10 2.21 2.02
CA ALA A 111 1.18 2.05 2.70
C ALA A 111 2.39 2.02 1.74
N ALA A 112 2.24 2.60 0.55
CA ALA A 112 3.20 2.60 -0.53
C ALA A 112 3.62 4.03 -0.89
N SER A 113 4.74 4.17 -1.58
CA SER A 113 5.32 5.47 -1.93
C SER A 113 5.02 5.87 -3.37
N ILE A 114 4.81 7.16 -3.61
CA ILE A 114 4.83 7.77 -4.94
C ILE A 114 5.85 8.89 -4.87
N THR A 115 6.80 8.92 -5.80
CA THR A 115 7.87 9.92 -5.79
C THR A 115 8.14 10.42 -7.19
N THR A 116 7.97 11.72 -7.38
CA THR A 116 8.37 12.42 -8.60
C THR A 116 9.67 13.17 -8.36
N SER A 117 10.49 13.33 -9.39
CA SER A 117 11.71 14.11 -9.31
C SER A 117 11.99 14.75 -10.66
N LYS A 118 12.10 16.07 -10.72
CA LYS A 118 12.49 16.73 -11.97
C LYS A 118 13.89 16.26 -12.39
N ASN A 119 13.97 15.58 -13.52
CA ASN A 119 15.19 14.96 -14.03
C ASN A 119 15.59 15.59 -15.38
N THR A 120 16.89 15.61 -15.67
CA THR A 120 17.40 15.87 -17.02
C THR A 120 17.59 14.52 -17.72
N LEU A 121 16.98 14.36 -18.89
CA LEU A 121 17.00 13.13 -19.67
C LEU A 121 18.23 13.07 -20.60
N THR A 122 18.47 11.92 -21.23
CA THR A 122 19.63 11.70 -22.08
C THR A 122 19.67 12.61 -23.32
N ASP A 123 18.51 13.13 -23.74
CA ASP A 123 18.37 14.08 -24.83
C ASP A 123 18.45 15.55 -24.39
N SER A 124 18.84 15.80 -23.13
CA SER A 124 18.88 17.12 -22.47
C SER A 124 17.53 17.80 -22.25
N SER A 125 16.41 17.12 -22.53
CA SER A 125 15.10 17.57 -22.08
C SER A 125 14.96 17.39 -20.56
N THR A 126 13.97 18.05 -19.96
CA THR A 126 13.68 17.92 -18.53
C THR A 126 12.27 17.39 -18.31
N SER A 127 12.10 16.42 -17.42
CA SER A 127 10.77 16.04 -16.93
C SER A 127 10.14 17.18 -16.12
N SER A 128 8.82 17.15 -15.95
CA SER A 128 8.11 18.18 -15.18
C SER A 128 8.40 18.09 -13.68
N GLY A 129 8.51 16.87 -13.13
CA GLY A 129 8.51 16.64 -11.68
C GLY A 129 7.10 16.46 -11.12
N ASP A 130 6.06 16.43 -11.97
CA ASP A 130 4.67 16.46 -11.54
C ASP A 130 4.08 15.06 -11.33
N LEU A 131 3.07 14.98 -10.46
CA LEU A 131 2.22 13.81 -10.25
C LEU A 131 0.80 14.17 -10.69
N ASN A 132 0.32 13.51 -11.74
CA ASN A 132 -1.05 13.63 -12.22
C ASN A 132 -1.78 12.31 -12.00
N ILE A 133 -2.95 12.37 -11.34
CA ILE A 133 -3.81 11.21 -11.09
C ILE A 133 -5.21 11.54 -11.58
N LEU A 134 -5.70 10.75 -12.53
CA LEU A 134 -7.07 10.74 -13.01
C LEU A 134 -7.68 9.39 -12.70
N ALA A 135 -8.70 9.37 -11.85
CA ALA A 135 -9.51 8.20 -11.53
C ALA A 135 -10.95 8.49 -11.97
N GLY A 136 -11.63 7.51 -12.58
CA GLY A 136 -13.04 7.65 -12.96
C GLY A 136 -13.97 7.69 -11.74
N ASN A 137 -13.56 7.06 -10.64
CA ASN A 137 -14.27 7.03 -9.38
C ASN A 137 -13.45 7.75 -8.29
N ASP A 138 -12.75 7.01 -7.43
CA ASP A 138 -12.08 7.55 -6.24
C ASP A 138 -10.55 7.53 -6.33
N VAL A 139 -9.92 8.44 -5.59
CA VAL A 139 -8.48 8.49 -5.33
C VAL A 139 -8.25 8.22 -3.85
N ASN A 140 -7.84 7.00 -3.49
CA ASN A 140 -7.66 6.56 -2.11
C ASN A 140 -6.17 6.53 -1.74
N LEU A 141 -5.80 7.33 -0.74
CA LEU A 141 -4.45 7.37 -0.16
C LEU A 141 -4.52 6.98 1.31
N GLN A 142 -3.92 5.84 1.67
CA GLN A 142 -3.92 5.35 3.05
C GLN A 142 -2.51 4.96 3.49
N THR A 143 -2.25 5.17 4.77
CA THR A 143 -1.05 4.70 5.44
C THR A 143 -1.32 3.34 6.07
N LEU A 144 -0.26 2.59 6.40
CA LEU A 144 -0.43 1.37 7.18
C LEU A 144 -0.96 1.74 8.57
N GLN A 145 -2.19 1.34 8.88
CA GLN A 145 -2.71 1.40 10.23
C GLN A 145 -2.19 0.18 10.99
N LEU A 146 -1.39 0.43 12.02
CA LEU A 146 -0.91 -0.60 12.93
C LEU A 146 -1.83 -0.60 14.15
N HIS A 147 -2.29 -1.77 14.55
CA HIS A 147 -3.07 -1.93 15.76
C HIS A 147 -2.14 -2.41 16.87
N ASP A 148 -2.25 -1.80 18.05
CA ASP A 148 -1.63 -2.32 19.26
C ASP A 148 -2.72 -2.78 20.21
N HIS A 149 -2.56 -4.02 20.66
CA HIS A 149 -3.55 -4.74 21.45
C HIS A 149 -2.94 -5.05 22.81
N SER A 150 -3.56 -4.51 23.86
CA SER A 150 -3.17 -4.78 25.23
C SER A 150 -4.31 -5.49 25.96
N GLU A 151 -3.98 -6.64 26.55
CA GLU A 151 -4.87 -7.38 27.44
C GLU A 151 -4.37 -7.30 28.87
N ALA A 152 -5.28 -7.01 29.79
CA ALA A 152 -5.02 -7.21 31.20
C ALA A 152 -6.05 -8.19 31.76
N HIS A 153 -5.53 -9.24 32.41
CA HIS A 153 -6.33 -10.21 33.14
C HIS A 153 -6.09 -10.00 34.64
N TRP A 154 -7.18 -9.97 35.41
CA TRP A 154 -7.07 -9.97 36.86
C TRP A 154 -8.03 -10.98 37.49
N GLY A 155 -7.65 -11.47 38.67
CA GLY A 155 -8.49 -12.33 39.50
C GLY A 155 -8.38 -13.84 39.23
N SER A 156 -9.27 -14.59 39.87
CA SER A 156 -9.32 -16.07 39.84
C SER A 156 -10.60 -16.55 39.16
N LYS A 157 -10.71 -17.84 38.81
CA LYS A 157 -11.88 -18.46 38.11
C LYS A 157 -13.29 -18.08 38.64
N LYS A 158 -13.43 -17.61 39.89
CA LYS A 158 -14.70 -17.21 40.51
C LYS A 158 -14.90 -15.70 40.67
N SER A 159 -13.84 -14.91 40.51
CA SER A 159 -13.85 -13.45 40.66
C SER A 159 -12.65 -12.89 39.91
N GLY A 160 -12.86 -12.60 38.63
CA GLY A 160 -11.86 -12.05 37.73
C GLY A 160 -12.53 -11.45 36.49
N GLY A 161 -11.76 -10.68 35.74
CA GLY A 161 -12.21 -9.99 34.55
C GLY A 161 -11.08 -9.86 33.53
N ASP A 162 -11.50 -9.69 32.28
CA ASP A 162 -10.63 -9.39 31.14
C ASP A 162 -10.95 -7.94 30.72
N ILE A 163 -9.92 -7.12 30.51
CA ILE A 163 -10.06 -5.89 29.72
C ILE A 163 -9.25 -6.05 28.44
N VAL A 164 -9.92 -5.73 27.34
CA VAL A 164 -9.33 -5.70 26.00
C VAL A 164 -9.38 -4.26 25.53
N SER A 165 -8.22 -3.73 25.17
CA SER A 165 -8.10 -2.40 24.57
C SER A 165 -7.36 -2.52 23.25
N ASP A 166 -8.04 -2.13 22.17
CA ASP A 166 -7.48 -2.00 20.84
C ASP A 166 -7.28 -0.51 20.54
N THR A 167 -6.05 -0.12 20.23
CA THR A 167 -5.73 1.24 19.84
C THR A 167 -5.12 1.25 18.45
N VAL A 168 -5.74 1.99 17.54
CA VAL A 168 -5.12 2.33 16.24
C VAL A 168 -3.90 3.20 16.53
N MET A 169 -2.72 2.68 16.24
CA MET A 169 -1.51 3.48 16.22
C MET A 169 -1.44 4.25 14.91
N LEU A 170 -1.47 5.58 14.99
CA LEU A 170 -0.98 6.41 13.90
C LEU A 170 0.53 6.20 13.79
N PRO A 171 1.08 5.96 12.58
CA PRO A 171 2.53 5.91 12.40
C PRO A 171 3.13 7.22 12.90
N ASN A 172 3.95 7.12 13.96
CA ASN A 172 4.57 8.27 14.61
C ASN A 172 5.71 8.78 13.71
N PHE A 173 5.39 9.64 12.73
CA PHE A 173 6.40 10.28 11.88
C PHE A 173 7.15 11.34 12.70
N GLN A 174 8.24 10.92 13.33
CA GLN A 174 9.25 11.85 13.86
C GLN A 174 9.93 12.53 12.66
N TYR A 175 9.47 13.72 12.30
CA TYR A 175 10.21 14.57 11.37
C TYR A 175 11.51 15.00 12.06
N LYS A 176 12.64 14.46 11.62
CA LYS A 176 13.93 15.12 11.86
C LYS A 176 13.98 16.34 10.95
N SER A 177 13.77 17.52 11.54
CA SER A 177 14.14 18.82 10.97
C SER A 177 15.65 18.92 10.77
#